data_AF-A0A2G5F8P2-F1
#
_entry.id   AF-A0A2G5F8P2-F1
#
_cell.length_a   1.000
_cell.length_b   1.000
_cell.length_c   1.000
_cell.angle_alpha   90.00
_cell.angle_beta   90.00
_cell.angle_gamma   90.00
#
_symmetry.space_group_name_H-M   'P 1'
#
loop_
_entity.id
_entity.type
_entity.pdbx_description
1 polymer ?
#
loop_
_entity_poly.entity_id
_entity_poly.type
_entity_poly.pdbx_seq_one_letter_code
_entity_poly.pdbx_strand_id
1 'polypeptide(L)'
;MSVKVSMGKREHRVWDKEEFTFPLKSLRDNLIVTLYDIEGNELSQTGINTKLVVEKGFWNDLFPLEGGGYLRMKLQFILSEEERKRIQEMRKIALKKKQEQLLIISKRRPETAAVARDGHNIMAAMRLQIHKKALFKRKL
;
A
#
# COMPACT_ATOMS: atom_id res chain seq x y z
N MET A 1 -36.07 2.35 -9.49
CA MET A 1 -34.94 1.61 -8.87
C MET A 1 -33.94 2.66 -8.39
N SER A 2 -33.22 2.45 -7.30
CA SER A 2 -32.21 3.42 -6.85
C SER A 2 -30.91 2.75 -6.46
N VAL A 3 -29.82 3.49 -6.59
CA VAL A 3 -28.49 3.05 -6.18
C VAL A 3 -28.04 3.89 -5.01
N LYS A 4 -27.70 3.24 -3.90
CA LYS A 4 -27.03 3.88 -2.77
C LYS A 4 -25.56 3.54 -2.83
N VAL A 5 -24.74 4.55 -2.61
CA VAL A 5 -23.29 4.42 -2.54
C VAL A 5 -22.85 4.94 -1.19
N SER A 6 -22.15 4.11 -0.43
CA SER A 6 -21.63 4.49 0.88
C SER A 6 -20.15 4.22 1.02
N MET A 7 -19.49 5.05 1.82
CA MET A 7 -18.07 4.92 2.14
C MET A 7 -17.85 5.48 3.54
N GLY A 8 -17.55 4.60 4.50
CA GLY A 8 -17.48 4.96 5.92
C GLY A 8 -18.82 5.52 6.41
N LYS A 9 -18.82 6.76 6.92
CA LYS A 9 -20.02 7.43 7.46
C LYS A 9 -20.82 8.23 6.42
N ARG A 10 -20.43 8.18 5.15
CA ARG A 10 -21.08 8.93 4.08
C ARG A 10 -21.91 8.01 3.23
N GLU A 11 -23.09 8.47 2.85
CA GLU A 11 -23.97 7.79 1.92
C GLU A 11 -24.57 8.79 0.94
N HIS A 12 -24.74 8.34 -0.30
CA HIS A 12 -25.38 9.08 -1.36
C HIS A 12 -26.33 8.13 -2.08
N ARG A 13 -27.61 8.48 -2.13
CA ARG A 13 -28.62 7.73 -2.89
C ARG A 13 -28.95 8.50 -4.16
N VAL A 14 -29.00 7.78 -5.27
CA VAL A 14 -29.20 8.35 -6.59
C VAL A 14 -30.30 7.55 -7.29
N TRP A 15 -31.24 8.28 -7.90
CA TRP A 15 -32.27 7.76 -8.77
C TRP A 15 -31.95 8.19 -10.19
N ASP A 16 -32.04 7.25 -11.13
CA ASP A 16 -32.08 7.51 -12.58
C ASP A 16 -31.00 8.47 -13.12
N LYS A 17 -29.78 8.41 -12.55
CA LYS A 17 -28.64 9.21 -12.99
C LYS A 17 -27.50 8.30 -13.45
N GLU A 18 -26.96 8.60 -14.63
CA GLU A 18 -25.89 7.81 -15.24
C GLU A 18 -24.52 8.04 -14.59
N GLU A 19 -24.27 9.24 -14.05
CA GLU A 19 -22.99 9.61 -13.44
C GLU A 19 -23.18 10.38 -12.13
N PHE A 20 -22.36 10.05 -11.14
CA PHE A 20 -22.35 10.72 -9.85
C PHE A 20 -20.92 10.91 -9.34
N THR A 21 -20.69 12.00 -8.63
CA THR A 21 -19.42 12.32 -8.00
C THR A 21 -19.69 12.78 -6.57
N PHE A 22 -18.87 12.33 -5.63
CA PHE A 22 -19.00 12.68 -4.23
C PHE A 22 -17.61 12.90 -3.63
N PRO A 23 -17.45 13.90 -2.74
CA PRO A 23 -16.14 14.22 -2.18
C PRO A 23 -15.67 13.12 -1.24
N LEU A 24 -14.36 12.84 -1.26
CA LEU A 24 -13.74 11.79 -0.46
C LEU A 24 -12.73 12.40 0.50
N LYS A 25 -12.82 12.04 1.79
CA LYS A 25 -11.88 12.50 2.83
C LYS A 25 -10.76 11.49 3.10
N SER A 26 -10.96 10.24 2.71
CA SER A 26 -10.09 9.11 3.06
C SER A 26 -10.23 8.02 2.00
N LEU A 27 -9.12 7.30 1.76
CA LEU A 27 -9.04 6.10 0.92
C LEU A 27 -8.95 4.80 1.75
N ARG A 28 -9.19 4.91 3.06
CA ARG A 28 -9.08 3.77 3.98
C ARG A 28 -10.30 2.86 3.93
N ASP A 29 -11.45 3.46 3.67
CA ASP A 29 -12.73 2.78 3.65
C ASP A 29 -13.03 2.27 2.24
N ASN A 30 -13.67 1.10 2.17
CA ASN A 30 -14.16 0.56 0.91
C ASN A 30 -15.45 1.26 0.49
N LEU A 31 -15.69 1.25 -0.82
CA LEU A 31 -16.92 1.74 -1.42
C LEU A 31 -17.94 0.62 -1.41
N ILE A 32 -19.09 0.84 -0.82
CA ILE A 32 -20.20 -0.11 -0.82
C ILE A 32 -21.28 0.43 -1.74
N VAL A 33 -21.74 -0.40 -2.67
CA VAL A 33 -22.82 -0.07 -3.61
C VAL A 33 -23.98 -0.99 -3.33
N THR A 34 -25.15 -0.41 -3.06
CA THR A 34 -26.36 -1.13 -2.72
C THR A 34 -27.48 -0.77 -3.70
N LEU A 35 -28.13 -1.77 -4.26
CA LEU A 35 -29.29 -1.62 -5.14
C LEU A 35 -30.57 -1.70 -4.32
N TYR A 36 -31.51 -0.81 -4.62
CA TYR A 36 -32.83 -0.78 -4.01
C TYR A 36 -33.92 -0.84 -5.07
N ASP A 37 -35.00 -1.56 -4.79
CA ASP A 37 -36.18 -1.61 -5.64
C ASP A 37 -36.98 -0.29 -5.60
N ILE A 38 -38.16 -0.29 -6.24
CA ILE A 38 -39.06 0.88 -6.27
C ILE A 38 -39.78 1.12 -4.94
N GLU A 39 -39.90 0.10 -4.09
CA GLU A 39 -40.54 0.17 -2.77
C GLU A 39 -39.54 0.60 -1.68
N GLY A 40 -38.24 0.57 -1.99
CA GLY A 40 -37.15 0.93 -1.08
C GLY A 40 -36.52 -0.26 -0.37
N ASN A 41 -36.81 -1.50 -0.77
CA ASN A 41 -36.17 -2.69 -0.24
C ASN A 41 -34.80 -2.90 -0.89
N GLU A 42 -33.84 -3.38 -0.10
CA GLU A 42 -32.51 -3.73 -0.59
C GLU A 42 -32.56 -4.99 -1.45
N LEU A 43 -32.12 -4.88 -2.70
CA LEU A 43 -32.06 -5.98 -3.65
C LEU A 43 -30.75 -6.75 -3.56
N SER A 44 -29.63 -6.02 -3.50
CA SER A 44 -28.29 -6.60 -3.48
C SER A 44 -27.23 -5.55 -3.16
N GLN A 45 -26.04 -6.01 -2.79
CA GLN A 45 -24.89 -5.20 -2.45
C GLN A 45 -23.61 -5.69 -3.15
N THR A 46 -22.65 -4.78 -3.36
CA THR A 46 -21.26 -5.13 -3.70
C THR A 46 -20.29 -4.20 -2.98
N GLY A 47 -19.16 -4.77 -2.54
CA GLY A 47 -18.05 -4.03 -1.94
C GLY A 47 -16.89 -3.84 -2.91
N ILE A 48 -16.33 -2.64 -2.98
CA ILE A 48 -15.25 -2.26 -3.87
C ILE A 48 -14.09 -1.69 -3.05
N ASN A 49 -12.90 -2.25 -3.23
CA ASN A 49 -11.69 -1.73 -2.61
C ASN A 49 -11.26 -0.43 -3.28
N THR A 50 -11.37 0.67 -2.55
CA THR A 50 -11.06 2.02 -3.07
C THR A 50 -9.59 2.17 -3.46
N LYS A 51 -8.66 1.42 -2.84
CA LYS A 51 -7.24 1.44 -3.23
C LYS A 51 -7.05 0.92 -4.65
N LEU A 52 -7.76 -0.13 -5.04
CA LEU A 52 -7.66 -0.71 -6.39
C LEU A 52 -8.16 0.28 -7.45
N VAL A 53 -9.19 1.06 -7.14
CA VAL A 53 -9.67 2.12 -8.04
C VAL A 53 -8.58 3.19 -8.23
N VAL A 54 -7.87 3.58 -7.17
CA VAL A 54 -6.73 4.53 -7.26
C VAL A 54 -5.59 3.95 -8.08
N GLU A 55 -5.24 2.69 -7.86
CA GLU A 55 -4.15 2.00 -8.58
C GLU A 55 -4.44 1.87 -10.08
N LYS A 56 -5.69 1.57 -10.44
CA LYS A 56 -6.12 1.46 -11.84
C LYS A 56 -6.32 2.83 -12.50
N GLY A 57 -6.58 3.88 -11.71
CA GLY A 57 -6.87 5.23 -12.18
C GLY A 57 -8.29 5.37 -12.77
N PHE A 58 -8.61 4.56 -13.78
CA PHE A 58 -9.94 4.42 -14.36
C PHE A 58 -10.31 2.94 -14.40
N TRP A 59 -11.41 2.57 -13.76
CA TRP A 59 -11.85 1.18 -13.64
C TRP A 59 -13.26 1.02 -14.21
N ASN A 60 -13.35 0.39 -15.37
CA ASN A 60 -14.61 0.05 -16.04
C ASN A 60 -14.76 -1.47 -16.11
N ASP A 61 -15.63 -2.04 -15.28
CA ASP A 61 -15.69 -3.49 -15.08
C ASP A 61 -17.07 -3.96 -14.61
N LEU A 62 -17.22 -5.28 -14.51
CA LEU A 62 -18.37 -5.97 -13.93
C LEU A 62 -18.07 -6.33 -12.47
N PHE A 63 -18.89 -5.83 -11.55
CA PHE A 63 -18.77 -6.09 -10.12
C PHE A 63 -19.82 -7.12 -9.70
N PRO A 64 -19.42 -8.25 -9.08
CA PRO A 64 -20.36 -9.28 -8.67
C PRO A 64 -21.27 -8.78 -7.55
N LEU A 65 -22.56 -9.08 -7.67
CA LEU A 65 -23.57 -8.72 -6.69
C LEU A 65 -23.80 -9.86 -5.69
N GLU A 66 -24.01 -9.53 -4.42
CA GLU A 66 -24.46 -10.48 -3.42
C GLU A 66 -25.81 -11.08 -3.84
N GLY A 67 -25.90 -12.41 -3.89
CA GLY A 67 -27.09 -13.10 -4.41
C GLY A 67 -27.07 -13.39 -5.91
N GLY A 68 -26.01 -13.00 -6.62
CA GLY A 68 -25.79 -13.32 -8.03
C GLY A 68 -26.06 -12.16 -8.98
N GLY A 69 -25.57 -12.29 -10.21
CA GLY A 69 -25.57 -11.21 -11.20
C GLY A 69 -24.37 -10.28 -11.08
N TYR A 70 -24.34 -9.25 -11.93
CA TYR A 70 -23.23 -8.33 -12.03
C TYR A 70 -23.72 -6.90 -12.27
N LEU A 71 -23.03 -5.95 -11.65
CA LEU A 71 -23.22 -4.52 -11.87
C LEU A 71 -22.07 -3.96 -12.70
N ARG A 72 -22.36 -3.43 -13.90
CA ARG A 72 -21.36 -2.74 -14.71
C ARG A 72 -21.19 -1.31 -14.21
N MET A 73 -19.99 -0.93 -13.82
CA MET A 73 -19.70 0.43 -13.35
C MET A 73 -18.40 0.97 -13.91
N LYS A 74 -18.34 2.30 -14.03
CA LYS A 74 -17.12 3.07 -14.27
C LYS A 74 -16.77 3.83 -13.00
N LEU A 75 -15.56 3.64 -12.49
CA LEU A 75 -15.07 4.24 -11.25
C LEU A 75 -13.75 4.96 -11.52
N GLN A 76 -13.63 6.19 -11.02
CA GLN A 76 -12.43 6.99 -11.13
C GLN A 76 -12.33 7.95 -9.93
N PHE A 77 -11.10 8.19 -9.49
CA PHE A 77 -10.79 9.29 -8.60
C PHE A 77 -10.45 10.53 -9.42
N ILE A 78 -11.15 11.62 -9.12
CA ILE A 78 -10.86 12.93 -9.70
C ILE A 78 -10.14 13.74 -8.63
N LEU A 79 -8.98 14.28 -8.99
CA LEU A 79 -8.22 15.18 -8.14
C LEU A 79 -8.25 16.58 -8.75
N SER A 80 -8.52 17.59 -7.92
CA SER A 80 -8.37 19.00 -8.30
C SER A 80 -6.90 19.35 -8.56
N GLU A 81 -6.65 20.47 -9.23
CA GLU A 81 -5.28 20.95 -9.47
C GLU A 81 -4.54 21.24 -8.16
N GLU A 82 -5.23 21.79 -7.16
CA GLU A 82 -4.70 22.03 -5.82
C GLU A 82 -4.32 20.72 -5.13
N GLU A 83 -5.16 19.70 -5.24
CA GLU A 83 -4.90 18.37 -4.67
C GLU A 83 -3.71 17.70 -5.37
N ARG A 84 -3.63 17.78 -6.69
CA ARG A 84 -2.49 17.29 -7.49
C ARG A 84 -1.21 17.97 -7.07
N LYS A 85 -1.20 19.29 -6.96
CA LYS A 85 -0.04 20.09 -6.53
C LYS A 85 0.40 19.69 -5.12
N ARG A 86 -0.53 19.58 -4.18
CA ARG A 86 -0.25 19.15 -2.80
C ARG A 86 0.37 17.74 -2.76
N ILE A 87 -0.16 16.79 -3.54
CA ILE A 87 0.40 15.44 -3.63
C ILE A 87 1.84 15.47 -4.17
N GLN A 88 2.11 16.28 -5.20
CA GLN A 88 3.46 16.44 -5.74
C GLN A 88 4.43 17.03 -4.71
N GLU A 89 4.02 18.06 -3.98
CA GLU A 89 4.84 18.68 -2.93
C GLU A 89 5.14 17.69 -1.79
N MET A 90 4.13 16.95 -1.32
CA MET A 90 4.31 15.93 -0.28
C MET A 90 5.28 14.83 -0.73
N ARG A 91 5.21 14.39 -2.00
CA ARG A 91 6.15 13.42 -2.57
C ARG A 91 7.58 13.96 -2.58
N LYS A 92 7.77 15.22 -3.00
CA LYS A 92 9.09 15.88 -2.99
C LYS A 92 9.66 15.97 -1.57
N ILE A 93 8.83 16.36 -0.59
CA ILE A 93 9.23 16.43 0.82
C ILE A 93 9.60 15.05 1.36
N ALA A 94 8.79 14.02 1.08
CA ALA A 94 9.07 12.65 1.51
C ALA A 94 10.39 12.12 0.93
N LEU A 95 10.68 12.43 -0.34
CA LEU A 95 11.94 12.04 -0.98
C LEU A 95 13.15 12.70 -0.33
N LYS A 96 13.07 14.02 -0.07
CA LYS A 96 14.13 14.75 0.64
C LYS A 96 14.38 14.18 2.03
N LYS A 97 13.31 13.94 2.81
CA LYS A 97 13.42 13.33 4.15
C LYS A 97 14.05 11.94 4.10
N LYS A 98 13.69 11.10 3.11
CA LYS A 98 14.29 9.78 2.93
C LYS A 98 15.80 9.89 2.65
N GLN A 99 16.20 10.83 1.79
CA GLN A 99 17.62 11.06 1.49
C GLN A 99 18.39 11.57 2.72
N GLU A 100 17.83 12.53 3.46
CA GLU A 100 18.42 13.04 4.71
C GLU A 100 18.58 11.93 5.77
N GLN A 101 17.58 11.05 5.92
CA GLN A 101 17.67 9.91 6.83
C GLN A 101 18.81 8.95 6.45
N LEU A 102 18.99 8.65 5.16
CA LEU A 102 20.10 7.82 4.69
C LEU A 102 21.47 8.47 4.96
N LEU A 103 21.57 9.81 4.83
CA LEU A 103 22.78 10.56 5.20
C LEU A 103 23.05 10.53 6.72
N ILE A 104 22.01 10.58 7.55
CA ILE A 104 22.15 10.47 9.01
C ILE A 104 22.62 9.06 9.40
N ILE A 105 22.03 8.02 8.80
CA ILE A 105 22.40 6.62 9.07
C ILE A 105 23.86 6.35 8.67
N SER A 106 24.29 6.84 7.51
CA SER A 106 25.68 6.69 7.06
C SER A 106 26.68 7.42 7.96
N LYS A 107 26.36 8.62 8.47
CA LYS A 107 27.20 9.36 9.43
C LYS A 107 27.26 8.74 10.83
N ARG A 108 26.26 7.96 11.22
CA ARG A 108 26.19 7.29 12.54
C ARG A 108 26.82 5.90 12.57
N ARG A 109 27.32 5.37 11.45
CA ARG A 109 28.26 4.25 11.49
C ARG A 109 29.64 4.83 11.83
N PRO A 110 30.20 4.57 13.02
CA PRO A 110 31.62 4.78 13.20
C PRO A 110 32.32 3.79 12.26
N GLU A 111 33.17 4.30 11.37
CA GLU A 111 34.37 3.54 11.02
C GLU A 111 34.97 3.09 12.35
N THR A 112 34.92 1.79 12.62
CA THR A 112 35.81 1.22 13.63
C THR A 112 37.19 1.32 13.03
N ALA A 113 37.83 2.46 13.28
CA ALA A 113 39.15 2.79 12.81
C ALA A 113 40.15 1.74 13.33
N ALA A 114 40.91 1.18 12.39
CA ALA A 114 42.35 0.99 12.50
C ALA A 114 42.92 0.85 13.91
N VAL A 115 42.89 -0.36 14.47
CA VAL A 115 43.97 -0.84 15.36
C VAL A 115 44.28 -2.29 15.02
N ALA A 116 45.16 -2.47 14.04
CA ALA A 116 46.11 -3.59 13.96
C ALA A 116 47.05 -3.33 12.79
N ARG A 117 48.01 -2.43 13.02
CA ARG A 117 49.34 -2.62 12.42
C ARG A 117 49.89 -3.92 13.02
N ASP A 118 49.65 -5.04 12.36
CA ASP A 118 50.74 -5.95 12.03
C ASP A 118 50.24 -6.96 11.01
N GLY A 119 50.83 -6.89 9.81
CA GLY A 119 50.66 -7.94 8.84
C GLY A 119 51.34 -9.19 9.40
N HIS A 120 50.58 -10.28 9.45
CA HIS A 120 50.96 -11.68 9.22
C HIS A 120 50.07 -12.61 10.07
N ASN A 121 49.54 -13.65 9.41
CA ASN A 121 49.02 -14.88 10.00
C ASN A 121 47.55 -14.99 10.47
N ILE A 122 46.60 -14.35 9.77
CA ILE A 122 45.16 -14.72 9.90
C ILE A 122 44.91 -16.16 9.39
N MET A 123 45.64 -16.60 8.36
CA MET A 123 45.58 -17.96 7.81
C MET A 123 46.11 -19.04 8.78
N ALA A 124 47.12 -18.73 9.60
CA ALA A 124 47.67 -19.69 10.56
C ALA A 124 46.70 -19.96 11.73
N ALA A 125 46.01 -18.91 12.20
CA ALA A 125 44.99 -19.03 13.23
C ALA A 125 43.79 -19.89 12.77
N MET A 126 43.38 -19.75 11.51
CA MET A 126 42.31 -20.57 10.92
C MET A 126 42.73 -22.04 10.76
N ARG A 127 43.98 -22.32 10.37
CA ARG A 127 44.50 -23.69 10.23
C ARG A 127 44.56 -24.44 11.57
N LEU A 128 44.93 -23.76 12.66
CA LEU A 128 44.97 -24.36 14.00
C LEU A 128 43.57 -24.67 14.58
N GLN A 129 42.56 -23.85 14.27
CA GLN A 129 41.17 -24.12 14.71
C GLN A 129 40.53 -25.29 13.97
N ILE A 130 40.82 -25.46 12.67
CA ILE A 130 40.31 -26.59 11.89
C ILE A 130 40.94 -27.91 12.38
N HIS A 131 42.25 -27.92 12.67
CA HIS A 131 42.93 -29.13 13.15
C HIS A 131 42.48 -29.55 14.57
N LYS A 132 42.23 -28.58 15.48
CA LYS A 132 41.68 -28.87 16.81
C LYS A 132 40.26 -29.46 16.76
N LYS A 133 39.40 -28.97 15.85
CA LYS A 133 38.06 -29.55 15.64
C LYS A 133 38.09 -30.96 15.05
N ALA A 134 39.07 -31.26 14.19
CA ALA A 134 39.23 -32.59 13.61
C ALA A 134 39.73 -33.62 14.64
N LEU A 135 40.62 -33.24 15.55
CA LEU A 135 41.09 -34.13 16.61
C LEU A 135 40.02 -34.43 17.67
N PHE A 136 39.14 -33.47 17.98
CA PHE A 136 38.09 -33.65 18.99
C PHE A 136 36.94 -34.57 18.51
N LYS A 137 36.76 -34.74 17.19
CA LYS A 137 35.75 -35.65 16.62
C LYS A 137 36.21 -37.12 16.48
N ARG A 138 37.46 -37.45 16.83
CA ARG A 138 37.99 -38.83 16.76
C ARG A 138 38.17 -39.52 18.12
N LYS A 139 37.66 -38.94 19.20
CA LYS A 139 37.73 -39.51 20.57
C LYS A 139 36.37 -39.68 21.26
N LEU A 140 35.28 -39.68 20.49
CA LEU A 140 33.94 -40.07 20.93
C LEU A 140 33.41 -41.17 20.01
#